data_AF-A0A852EFH4-F1
#
_entry.id   AF-A0A852EFH4-F1
#
_cell.length_a   1.000
_cell.length_b   1.000
_cell.length_c   1.000
_cell.angle_alpha   90.00
_cell.angle_beta   90.00
_cell.angle_gamma   90.00
#
_symmetry.space_group_name_H-M   'P 1'
#
loop_
_entity.id
_entity.type
_entity.pdbx_description
1 polymer ?
#
loop_
_entity_poly.entity_id
_entity_poly.type
_entity_poly.pdbx_seq_one_letter_code
_entity_poly.pdbx_strand_id
1 'polypeptide(L)'
;VPAAPSILRRSRARRGGKRVRFAQVTVYYFARRQGFTCVPSAGGSSLGMAPRHHRARRYSLSQFAHLRQVSHRQHLRQHLRREKLRARRRELTQNGTVPSAEAAGLTLADVSDDDLDVGQVEVGDYFYLQPLPTKRRRALLRASGVRRI
;
A
#
# COMPACT_ATOMS: atom_id res chain seq x y z
N VAL A 1 -47.12 21.14 -56.90
CA VAL A 1 -46.03 20.14 -56.86
C VAL A 1 -45.41 20.20 -55.46
N PRO A 2 -45.42 19.14 -54.64
CA PRO A 2 -44.88 19.20 -53.29
C PRO A 2 -43.34 19.13 -53.35
N ALA A 3 -42.67 19.95 -52.54
CA ALA A 3 -41.21 20.02 -52.49
C ALA A 3 -40.63 18.77 -51.82
N ALA A 4 -39.54 18.24 -52.40
CA ALA A 4 -38.85 17.06 -51.89
C ALA A 4 -38.20 17.35 -50.52
N PRO A 5 -38.23 16.39 -49.56
CA PRO A 5 -37.61 16.59 -48.26
C PRO A 5 -36.08 16.70 -48.40
N SER A 6 -35.51 17.72 -47.76
CA SER A 6 -34.07 17.99 -47.75
C SER A 6 -33.29 16.83 -47.14
N ILE A 7 -32.35 16.28 -47.92
CA ILE A 7 -31.37 15.25 -47.52
C ILE A 7 -30.25 15.87 -46.66
N LEU A 8 -30.15 17.20 -46.64
CA LEU A 8 -29.08 17.89 -45.94
C LEU A 8 -29.32 17.88 -44.43
N ARG A 9 -28.56 16.99 -43.79
CA ARG A 9 -28.14 17.07 -42.39
C ARG A 9 -29.20 16.68 -41.36
N ARG A 10 -29.60 15.39 -41.39
CA ARG A 10 -29.81 14.68 -40.12
C ARG A 10 -28.51 14.81 -39.32
N SER A 11 -28.46 15.73 -38.35
CA SER A 11 -27.47 15.69 -37.30
C SER A 11 -27.63 14.33 -36.64
N ARG A 12 -26.79 13.36 -37.02
CA ARG A 12 -26.66 12.13 -36.25
C ARG A 12 -26.39 12.61 -34.83
N ALA A 13 -27.35 12.42 -33.92
CA ALA A 13 -27.13 12.64 -32.50
C ALA A 13 -25.81 11.95 -32.20
N ARG A 14 -24.78 12.74 -31.85
CA ARG A 14 -23.44 12.22 -31.59
C ARG A 14 -23.63 11.16 -30.53
N ARG A 15 -23.59 9.87 -30.91
CA ARG A 15 -23.72 8.77 -29.95
C ARG A 15 -22.64 9.05 -28.93
N GLY A 16 -23.05 9.38 -27.70
CA GLY A 16 -22.13 9.83 -26.65
C GLY A 16 -20.92 8.90 -26.61
N GLY A 17 -19.72 9.46 -26.54
CA GLY A 17 -18.48 8.70 -26.61
C GLY A 17 -18.51 7.52 -25.63
N LYS A 18 -18.09 6.33 -26.10
CA LYS A 18 -17.99 5.14 -25.24
C LYS A 18 -17.00 5.46 -24.12
N ARG A 19 -17.39 5.19 -22.87
CA ARG A 19 -16.55 5.38 -21.68
C ARG A 19 -16.24 4.06 -21.03
N VAL A 20 -14.97 3.84 -20.69
CA VAL A 20 -14.56 2.69 -19.87
C VAL A 20 -15.04 2.93 -18.43
N ARG A 21 -15.68 1.91 -17.86
CA ARG A 21 -16.11 1.91 -16.46
C ARG A 21 -15.57 0.67 -15.77
N PHE A 22 -15.05 0.87 -14.57
CA PHE A 22 -14.66 -0.21 -13.67
C PHE A 22 -15.80 -0.49 -12.71
N ALA A 23 -16.08 -1.77 -12.45
CA ALA A 23 -17.20 -2.18 -11.61
C ALA A 23 -16.75 -2.97 -10.38
N GLN A 24 -15.82 -3.90 -10.56
CA GLN A 24 -15.49 -4.90 -9.56
C GLN A 24 -13.99 -5.16 -9.47
N VAL A 25 -13.58 -5.65 -8.31
CA VAL A 25 -12.21 -6.12 -8.02
C VAL A 25 -12.27 -7.59 -7.62
N THR A 26 -11.43 -8.41 -8.25
CA THR A 26 -11.26 -9.81 -7.87
C THR A 26 -9.89 -9.99 -7.20
N VAL A 27 -9.89 -10.54 -5.99
CA VAL A 27 -8.69 -10.80 -5.19
C VAL A 27 -8.47 -12.31 -5.09
N TYR A 28 -7.28 -12.77 -5.48
CA TYR A 28 -6.85 -14.16 -5.36
C TYR A 28 -5.83 -14.30 -4.24
N TYR A 29 -5.99 -15.31 -3.38
CA TYR A 29 -5.12 -15.59 -2.25
C TYR A 29 -4.31 -16.85 -2.51
N PHE A 30 -2.99 -16.72 -2.40
CA PHE A 30 -2.04 -17.80 -2.64
C PHE A 30 -1.24 -18.08 -1.37
N ALA A 31 -0.84 -19.32 -1.15
CA ALA A 31 0.12 -19.63 -0.10
C ALA A 31 1.50 -19.04 -0.47
N ARG A 32 2.22 -18.51 0.53
CA ARG A 32 3.60 -18.05 0.36
C ARG A 32 4.49 -19.24 0.04
N ARG A 33 5.31 -19.14 -1.02
CA ARG A 33 6.37 -20.11 -1.31
C ARG A 33 7.72 -19.42 -1.20
N GLN A 34 8.67 -20.09 -0.56
CA GLN A 34 10.04 -19.64 -0.46
C GLN A 34 10.90 -20.55 -1.33
N GLY A 35 11.54 -19.97 -2.33
CA GLY A 35 12.54 -20.64 -3.15
C GLY A 35 13.92 -20.45 -2.55
N PHE A 36 14.75 -21.49 -2.67
CA PHE A 36 16.19 -21.43 -2.38
C PHE A 36 17.02 -21.40 -3.66
N THR A 37 16.37 -21.48 -4.83
CA THR A 37 17.00 -21.63 -6.15
C THR A 37 17.36 -20.30 -6.79
N CYS A 38 16.90 -19.17 -6.26
CA CYS A 38 17.27 -17.84 -6.76
C CYS A 38 17.93 -17.04 -5.66
N VAL A 39 19.17 -16.61 -5.90
CA VAL A 39 19.91 -15.65 -5.07
C VAL A 39 19.52 -14.24 -5.52
N PRO A 40 18.83 -13.43 -4.69
CA PRO A 40 18.55 -12.04 -5.01
C PRO A 40 19.86 -11.27 -5.15
N SER A 41 19.89 -10.24 -6.01
CA SER A 41 21.05 -9.37 -6.21
C SER A 41 21.53 -8.66 -4.92
N ALA A 42 20.71 -8.61 -3.88
CA ALA A 42 21.04 -8.06 -2.55
C ALA A 42 21.07 -9.12 -1.43
N GLY A 43 21.05 -10.42 -1.77
CA GLY A 43 20.90 -11.52 -0.80
C GLY A 43 19.45 -11.70 -0.29
N GLY A 44 19.11 -12.92 0.12
CA GLY A 44 17.80 -13.30 0.66
C GLY A 44 17.22 -14.56 0.02
N SER A 45 16.08 -15.05 0.51
CA SER A 45 15.33 -16.12 -0.17
C SER A 45 14.30 -15.52 -1.13
N SER A 46 14.13 -16.16 -2.27
CA SER A 46 13.12 -15.77 -3.26
C SER A 46 11.72 -16.02 -2.67
N LEU A 47 10.96 -14.94 -2.44
CA LEU A 47 9.58 -15.02 -1.94
C LEU A 47 8.62 -14.99 -3.13
N GLY A 48 7.87 -16.06 -3.32
CA GLY A 48 6.89 -16.21 -4.40
C GLY A 48 5.50 -16.65 -3.90
N MET A 49 4.61 -16.88 -4.85
CA MET A 49 3.26 -17.39 -4.62
C MET A 49 3.16 -18.84 -5.09
N ALA A 50 2.27 -19.62 -4.46
CA ALA A 50 1.92 -20.95 -4.95
C ALA A 50 1.32 -20.88 -6.37
N PRO A 51 1.48 -21.94 -7.19
CA PRO A 51 0.93 -21.94 -8.56
C PRO A 51 -0.60 -21.91 -8.60
N ARG A 52 -1.28 -22.29 -7.49
CA ARG A 52 -2.73 -22.29 -7.36
C ARG A 52 -3.16 -21.45 -6.18
N HIS A 53 -4.23 -20.67 -6.35
CA HIS A 53 -4.86 -19.95 -5.26
C HIS A 53 -5.74 -20.91 -4.45
N HIS A 54 -5.85 -20.67 -3.14
CA HIS A 54 -6.75 -21.43 -2.27
C HIS A 54 -8.07 -20.69 -2.02
N ARG A 55 -8.13 -19.39 -2.36
CA ARG A 55 -9.33 -18.56 -2.19
C ARG A 55 -9.38 -17.45 -3.23
N ALA A 56 -10.58 -17.10 -3.67
CA ALA A 56 -10.86 -15.92 -4.48
C ALA A 56 -12.05 -15.15 -3.89
N ARG A 57 -12.04 -13.83 -3.98
CA ARG A 57 -13.15 -12.96 -3.55
C ARG A 57 -13.38 -11.84 -4.54
N ARG A 58 -14.64 -11.49 -4.76
CA ARG A 58 -15.04 -10.37 -5.62
C ARG A 58 -15.69 -9.28 -4.79
N TYR A 59 -15.33 -8.03 -5.06
CA TYR A 59 -15.81 -6.85 -4.35
C TYR A 59 -16.27 -5.79 -5.33
N SER A 60 -17.18 -4.92 -4.89
CA SER A 60 -17.34 -3.62 -5.56
C SER A 60 -16.10 -2.75 -5.34
N LEU A 61 -15.95 -1.69 -6.15
CA LEU A 61 -14.88 -0.72 -5.95
C LEU A 61 -14.93 -0.07 -4.56
N SER A 62 -16.12 0.31 -4.08
CA SER A 62 -16.29 0.95 -2.77
C SER A 62 -15.94 0.01 -1.61
N GLN A 63 -16.38 -1.24 -1.67
CA GLN A 63 -16.03 -2.26 -0.67
C GLN A 63 -14.53 -2.50 -0.63
N PHE A 64 -13.89 -2.63 -1.80
CA PHE A 64 -12.45 -2.87 -1.86
C PHE A 64 -11.63 -1.65 -1.38
N ALA A 65 -12.07 -0.44 -1.69
CA ALA A 65 -11.45 0.79 -1.18
C ALA A 65 -11.51 0.85 0.35
N HIS A 66 -12.68 0.55 0.94
CA HIS A 66 -12.82 0.49 2.39
C HIS A 66 -11.94 -0.60 3.02
N LEU A 67 -11.94 -1.82 2.46
CA LEU A 67 -11.06 -2.91 2.93
C LEU A 67 -9.57 -2.54 2.87
N ARG A 68 -9.14 -1.89 1.78
CA ARG A 68 -7.78 -1.37 1.63
C ARG A 68 -7.47 -0.33 2.70
N GLN A 69 -8.38 0.62 2.95
CA GLN A 69 -8.19 1.66 3.96
C GLN A 69 -8.07 1.08 5.37
N VAL A 70 -8.95 0.15 5.75
CA VAL A 70 -8.91 -0.51 7.07
C VAL A 70 -7.62 -1.31 7.23
N SER A 71 -7.28 -2.16 6.26
CA SER A 71 -6.03 -2.93 6.29
C SER A 71 -4.80 -2.03 6.36
N HIS A 72 -4.82 -0.92 5.63
CA HIS A 72 -3.74 0.04 5.65
C HIS A 72 -3.58 0.70 7.04
N ARG A 73 -4.66 1.20 7.63
CA ARG A 73 -4.63 1.78 8.99
C ARG A 73 -4.13 0.77 10.02
N GLN A 74 -4.53 -0.49 9.89
CA GLN A 74 -4.07 -1.56 10.78
C GLN A 74 -2.56 -1.79 10.63
N HIS A 75 -2.03 -1.87 9.41
CA HIS A 75 -0.59 -2.02 9.19
C HIS A 75 0.20 -0.82 9.72
N LEU A 76 -0.27 0.41 9.49
CA LEU A 76 0.35 1.62 10.01
C LEU A 76 0.41 1.60 11.54
N ARG A 77 -0.71 1.28 12.20
CA ARG A 77 -0.76 1.13 13.66
C ARG A 77 0.24 0.10 14.18
N GLN A 78 0.32 -1.07 13.54
CA GLN A 78 1.30 -2.11 13.92
C GLN A 78 2.74 -1.63 13.73
N HIS A 79 3.01 -0.88 12.66
CA HIS A 79 4.33 -0.32 12.39
C HIS A 79 4.73 0.70 13.47
N LEU A 80 3.86 1.67 13.75
CA LEU A 80 4.10 2.68 14.78
C LEU A 80 4.32 2.05 16.16
N ARG A 81 3.54 1.01 16.53
CA ARG A 81 3.78 0.26 17.78
C ARG A 81 5.16 -0.36 17.83
N ARG A 82 5.65 -0.94 16.72
CA ARG A 82 7.00 -1.53 16.65
C ARG A 82 8.09 -0.48 16.76
N GLU A 83 7.94 0.66 16.09
CA GLU A 83 8.89 1.76 16.18
C GLU A 83 8.94 2.34 17.59
N LYS A 84 7.78 2.55 18.23
CA LYS A 84 7.71 3.02 19.61
C LYS A 84 8.34 2.03 20.60
N LEU A 85 8.06 0.75 20.45
CA LEU A 85 8.72 -0.30 21.24
C LEU A 85 10.25 -0.28 21.04
N ARG A 86 10.72 -0.12 19.81
CA ARG A 86 12.15 -0.01 19.48
C ARG A 86 12.77 1.23 20.12
N ALA A 87 12.11 2.38 20.09
CA ALA A 87 12.57 3.60 20.74
C ALA A 87 12.72 3.40 22.25
N ARG A 88 11.68 2.88 22.93
CA ARG A 88 11.72 2.59 24.37
C ARG A 88 12.83 1.60 24.74
N ARG A 89 13.02 0.55 23.93
CA ARG A 89 14.14 -0.38 24.11
C ARG A 89 15.50 0.30 23.94
N ARG A 90 15.65 1.22 22.98
CA ARG A 90 16.90 1.98 22.79
C ARG A 90 17.18 2.90 23.98
N GLU A 91 16.17 3.56 24.53
CA GLU A 91 16.32 4.40 25.73
C GLU A 91 16.85 3.57 26.91
N LEU A 92 16.23 2.43 27.20
CA LEU A 92 16.61 1.54 28.30
C LEU A 92 17.97 0.86 28.13
N THR A 93 18.46 0.72 26.89
CA THR A 93 19.73 0.05 26.58
C THR A 93 20.84 1.03 26.24
N GLN A 94 20.62 2.34 26.40
CA GLN A 94 21.53 3.39 25.91
C GLN A 94 21.93 3.13 24.45
N ASN A 95 20.96 3.07 23.54
CA ASN A 95 21.14 2.73 22.12
C ASN A 95 21.75 1.35 21.83
N GLY A 96 21.61 0.40 22.76
CA GLY A 96 22.13 -0.97 22.63
C GLY A 96 23.53 -1.16 23.22
N THR A 97 24.11 -0.14 23.86
CA THR A 97 25.43 -0.22 24.48
C THR A 97 25.41 -0.93 25.84
N VAL A 98 24.24 -0.99 26.50
CA VAL A 98 24.06 -1.64 27.81
C VAL A 98 22.92 -2.66 27.76
N PRO A 99 23.13 -3.91 28.22
CA PRO A 99 22.04 -4.87 28.34
C PRO A 99 21.07 -4.45 29.45
N SER A 100 19.77 -4.50 29.17
CA SER A 100 18.71 -4.20 30.14
C SER A 100 17.65 -5.31 30.13
N ALA A 101 17.43 -5.95 31.29
CA ALA A 101 16.41 -6.98 31.46
C ALA A 101 15.00 -6.41 31.26
N GLU A 102 14.79 -5.17 31.67
CA GLU A 102 13.54 -4.43 31.44
C GLU A 102 13.28 -4.25 29.94
N ALA A 103 14.30 -3.86 29.16
CA ALA A 103 14.19 -3.74 27.72
C ALA A 103 13.86 -5.09 27.03
N ALA A 104 14.44 -6.18 27.52
CA ALA A 104 14.19 -7.53 27.00
C ALA A 104 12.75 -8.01 27.28
N GLY A 105 12.19 -7.65 28.44
CA GLY A 105 10.82 -7.98 28.85
C GLY A 105 9.73 -7.20 28.11
N LEU A 106 10.05 -6.02 27.56
CA LEU A 106 9.06 -5.22 26.83
C LEU A 106 8.55 -5.91 25.56
N THR A 107 7.24 -5.91 25.41
CA THR A 107 6.48 -6.48 24.30
C THR A 107 5.59 -5.43 23.62
N LEU A 108 4.91 -5.82 22.53
CA LEU A 108 3.96 -4.94 21.85
C LEU A 108 2.69 -4.66 22.68
N ALA A 109 2.43 -5.45 23.74
CA ALA A 109 1.30 -5.21 24.63
C ALA A 109 1.53 -3.98 25.54
N ASP A 110 2.81 -3.65 25.79
CA ASP A 110 3.23 -2.53 26.65
C ASP A 110 3.20 -1.17 25.93
N VAL A 111 2.72 -1.14 24.68
CA VAL A 111 2.60 0.08 23.86
C VAL A 111 1.12 0.42 23.71
N SER A 112 0.69 1.50 24.37
CA SER A 112 -0.68 2.02 24.26
C SER A 112 -0.96 2.55 22.85
N ASP A 113 -2.23 2.46 22.44
CA ASP A 113 -2.68 3.06 21.17
C ASP A 113 -2.91 4.56 21.25
N ASP A 114 -3.20 5.09 22.44
CA ASP A 114 -3.47 6.51 22.64
C ASP A 114 -2.24 7.38 22.36
N ASP A 115 -1.05 6.79 22.44
CA ASP A 115 0.19 7.48 22.12
C ASP A 115 0.59 7.38 20.64
N LEU A 116 -0.22 6.72 19.81
CA LEU A 116 0.10 6.53 18.40
C LEU A 116 -0.51 7.66 17.59
N ASP A 117 0.33 8.44 16.91
CA ASP A 117 -0.13 9.48 16.00
C ASP A 117 -0.55 8.90 14.64
N VAL A 118 -1.62 8.09 14.66
CA VAL A 118 -2.19 7.49 13.44
C VAL A 118 -2.91 8.54 12.58
N GLY A 119 -3.21 9.71 13.16
CA GLY A 119 -3.98 10.79 12.51
C GLY A 119 -3.13 11.73 11.66
N GLN A 120 -1.91 12.06 12.08
CA GLN A 120 -1.02 12.94 11.32
C GLN A 120 -0.24 12.21 10.22
N VAL A 121 -0.19 10.88 10.27
CA VAL A 121 0.56 10.09 9.30
C VAL A 121 -0.31 9.79 8.07
N GLU A 122 0.03 10.40 6.94
CA GLU A 122 -0.60 10.08 5.67
C GLU A 122 -0.35 8.62 5.28
N VAL A 123 -1.43 7.98 4.82
CA VAL A 123 -1.49 6.58 4.37
C VAL A 123 -0.48 6.29 3.24
N GLY A 124 -0.07 7.30 2.47
CA GLY A 124 0.93 7.14 1.41
C GLY A 124 2.38 7.05 1.88
N ASP A 125 2.65 7.30 3.16
CA ASP A 125 3.99 7.69 3.63
C ASP A 125 4.81 6.48 4.13
N TYR A 126 4.12 5.46 4.66
CA TYR A 126 4.77 4.37 5.39
C TYR A 126 4.57 2.98 4.76
N PHE A 127 4.02 2.88 3.55
CA PHE A 127 3.87 1.59 2.86
C PHE A 127 4.83 1.43 1.68
N TYR A 128 5.91 0.70 1.92
CA TYR A 128 6.97 0.35 0.96
C TYR A 128 6.52 -0.45 -0.27
N LEU A 129 5.25 -0.85 -0.37
CA LEU A 129 4.76 -1.74 -1.43
C LEU A 129 3.86 -1.06 -2.48
N GLN A 130 3.63 0.25 -2.39
CA GLN A 130 3.01 1.00 -3.48
C GLN A 130 4.06 1.88 -4.17
N PRO A 131 4.12 1.87 -5.52
CA PRO A 131 4.97 2.80 -6.25
C PRO A 131 4.64 4.24 -5.84
N LEU A 132 5.61 4.95 -5.29
CA LEU A 132 5.46 6.38 -5.00
C LEU A 132 5.23 7.12 -6.33
N PRO A 133 4.22 8.00 -6.42
CA PRO A 133 4.06 8.86 -7.58
C PRO A 133 5.36 9.61 -7.87
N THR A 134 5.76 9.72 -9.15
CA THR A 134 7.06 10.26 -9.56
C THR A 134 7.38 11.61 -8.91
N LYS A 135 6.38 12.49 -8.78
CA LYS A 135 6.52 13.80 -8.14
C LYS A 135 6.99 13.68 -6.68
N ARG A 136 6.39 12.75 -5.95
CA ARG A 136 6.68 12.51 -4.53
C ARG A 136 8.00 11.78 -4.34
N ARG A 137 8.29 10.78 -5.18
CA ARG A 137 9.60 10.10 -5.22
C ARG A 137 10.73 11.10 -5.43
N ARG A 138 10.57 12.02 -6.39
CA ARG A 138 11.54 13.10 -6.66
C ARG A 138 11.73 14.04 -5.47
N ALA A 139 10.66 14.44 -4.79
CA ALA A 139 10.75 15.31 -3.62
C ALA A 139 11.55 14.65 -2.49
N LEU A 140 11.27 13.39 -2.16
CA LEU A 140 12.01 12.63 -1.15
C LEU A 140 13.49 12.48 -1.53
N LEU A 141 13.78 12.09 -2.76
CA LEU A 141 15.16 11.94 -3.23
C LEU A 141 15.94 13.26 -3.17
N ARG A 142 15.31 14.40 -3.53
CA ARG A 142 15.95 15.73 -3.39
C ARG A 142 16.19 16.10 -1.92
N ALA A 143 15.22 15.85 -1.04
CA ALA A 143 15.36 16.10 0.39
C ALA A 143 16.50 15.27 1.02
N SER A 144 16.74 14.07 0.50
CA SER A 144 17.89 13.22 0.87
C SER A 144 19.21 13.60 0.16
N GLY A 145 19.25 14.71 -0.59
CA GLY A 145 20.47 15.21 -1.25
C GLY A 145 20.77 14.63 -2.64
N VAL A 146 19.86 13.86 -3.24
CA VAL A 146 20.05 13.34 -4.61
C VAL A 146 19.79 14.45 -5.62
N ARG A 147 20.86 14.92 -6.26
CA ARG A 147 20.84 16.09 -7.17
C ARG A 147 20.37 15.78 -8.60
N ARG A 148 20.42 14.51 -9.05
CA ARG A 148 19.99 14.06 -10.39
C ARG A 148 18.98 12.91 -10.27
N ILE A 149 17.73 13.11 -10.74
CA ILE A 149 16.59 12.17 -10.57
C ILE A 149 15.72 12.09 -11.82
#